data_AF-A0A0J8TQX9-F1
#
_entry.id   AF-A0A0J8TQX9-F1
#
_cell.length_a   1.000
_cell.length_b   1.000
_cell.length_c   1.000
_cell.angle_alpha   90.00
_cell.angle_beta   90.00
_cell.angle_gamma   90.00
#
_symmetry.space_group_name_H-M   'P 1'
#
loop_
_entity.id
_entity.type
_entity.pdbx_description
1 polymer ?
#
loop_
_entity_poly.entity_id
_entity_poly.type
_entity_poly.pdbx_seq_one_letter_code
_entity_poly.pdbx_strand_id
1 'polypeptide(L)'
;MTDQIMTKPHQSLLKIPGFLIEFITPIVKVWKGDPKNPTASKSFFTLPEYEEWKKSHGHDRRWDKKYYKGLGTSSTEDAEVYFRDLDRHLKEFHAMQDNEAQLIDLAFSKKKADDRKEWLRQFKPGTYLDHSVDKITYTDFINKELILFSMADNIRSIPSVVDGLKPGQRKVLYAMFKRNVKKDMKVVELGGYVSGMTAYQHGEASLQQTIVGLAQTFVGSNNVNCLEPSGNFGSRLQGGSDCASARYIHTRLSPFARRIFHAADEPLLKSNIDDGKVIEPEVYVPVVPMILINGADGIGTGWSTSIPNFNPEDIVANLRRLMDGESLVPMKPWF
;
A
#
# COMPACT_ATOMS: atom_id res chain seq x y z
N MET A 1 14.90 -13.04 0.74
CA MET A 1 16.13 -13.84 1.00
C MET A 1 17.15 -13.02 1.79
N THR A 2 17.35 -11.74 1.44
CA THR A 2 18.13 -10.75 2.19
C THR A 2 17.76 -10.65 3.68
N ASP A 3 16.47 -10.67 4.02
CA ASP A 3 16.02 -10.61 5.42
C ASP A 3 16.53 -11.75 6.32
N GLN A 4 16.76 -12.95 5.79
CA GLN A 4 17.24 -14.08 6.60
C GLN A 4 18.74 -13.99 6.87
N ILE A 5 19.52 -13.50 5.91
CA ILE A 5 20.99 -13.35 6.02
C ILE A 5 21.34 -12.21 7.01
N MET A 6 20.51 -11.16 7.07
CA MET A 6 20.71 -10.06 8.01
C MET A 6 20.36 -10.38 9.47
N THR A 7 19.86 -11.58 9.77
CA THR A 7 19.58 -11.99 11.15
C THR A 7 20.85 -12.36 11.92
N LYS A 8 20.80 -12.23 13.27
CA LYS A 8 21.95 -12.39 14.18
C LYS A 8 22.85 -13.62 13.98
N PRO A 9 22.39 -14.84 13.63
CA PRO A 9 23.29 -15.99 13.56
C PRO A 9 24.33 -15.92 12.42
N HIS A 10 24.18 -15.01 11.45
CA HIS A 10 25.03 -14.97 10.26
C HIS A 10 25.66 -13.60 9.98
N GLN A 11 25.60 -12.65 10.93
CA GLN A 11 26.14 -11.30 10.75
C GLN A 11 27.66 -11.26 10.47
N SER A 12 28.42 -12.28 10.89
CA SER A 12 29.85 -12.39 10.57
C SER A 12 30.11 -12.55 9.07
N LEU A 13 29.16 -13.13 8.31
CA LEU A 13 29.28 -13.27 6.86
C LEU A 13 29.21 -11.92 6.14
N LEU A 14 28.46 -10.96 6.69
CA LEU A 14 28.34 -9.61 6.13
C LEU A 14 29.66 -8.81 6.22
N LYS A 15 30.62 -9.25 7.04
CA LYS A 15 31.96 -8.66 7.12
C LYS A 15 32.90 -9.16 6.02
N ILE A 16 32.53 -10.20 5.29
CA ILE A 16 33.33 -10.74 4.19
C ILE A 16 33.10 -9.86 2.95
N PRO A 17 34.14 -9.22 2.38
CA PRO A 17 34.00 -8.40 1.18
C PRO A 17 33.40 -9.20 0.01
N GLY A 18 32.44 -8.62 -0.70
CA GLY A 18 31.79 -9.26 -1.86
C GLY A 18 30.83 -10.41 -1.52
N PHE A 19 30.56 -10.67 -0.22
CA PHE A 19 29.65 -11.74 0.17
C PHE A 19 28.19 -11.44 -0.19
N LEU A 20 27.74 -10.20 0.05
CA LEU A 20 26.39 -9.75 -0.27
C LEU A 20 26.41 -8.91 -1.54
N ILE A 21 25.71 -9.42 -2.55
CA ILE A 21 25.48 -8.74 -3.82
C ILE A 21 23.98 -8.60 -4.06
N GLU A 22 23.60 -7.52 -4.71
CA GLU A 22 22.24 -7.23 -5.12
C GLU A 22 22.18 -7.09 -6.64
N PHE A 23 21.18 -7.72 -7.25
CA PHE A 23 20.89 -7.54 -8.66
C PHE A 23 19.68 -6.61 -8.81
N ILE A 24 19.92 -5.38 -9.27
CA ILE A 24 18.89 -4.37 -9.48
C ILE A 24 18.38 -4.41 -10.91
N THR A 25 17.11 -4.07 -11.10
CA THR A 25 16.51 -3.91 -12.44
C THR A 25 15.80 -2.57 -12.55
N PRO A 26 15.69 -1.97 -13.74
CA PRO A 26 14.98 -0.71 -13.91
C PRO A 26 13.52 -0.83 -13.48
N ILE A 27 13.01 0.17 -12.76
CA ILE A 27 11.60 0.25 -12.35
C ILE A 27 10.74 1.01 -13.36
N VAL A 28 11.35 1.87 -14.18
CA VAL A 28 10.68 2.59 -15.28
C VAL A 28 11.61 2.59 -16.48
N LYS A 29 11.08 2.21 -17.64
CA LYS A 29 11.72 2.44 -18.94
C LYS A 29 10.89 3.40 -19.75
N VAL A 30 11.55 4.32 -20.44
CA VAL A 30 10.95 5.26 -21.39
C VAL A 30 11.61 5.10 -22.76
N TRP A 31 10.83 5.28 -23.82
CA TRP A 31 11.34 5.16 -25.19
C TRP A 31 10.59 6.05 -26.19
N LYS A 32 11.20 6.30 -27.36
CA LYS A 32 10.58 6.98 -28.51
C LYS A 32 10.45 6.04 -29.70
N GLY A 33 9.24 5.93 -30.25
CA GLY A 33 8.94 5.11 -31.42
C GLY A 33 8.67 3.65 -31.04
N ASP A 34 9.19 2.71 -31.84
CA ASP A 34 8.98 1.27 -31.60
C ASP A 34 9.68 0.81 -30.30
N PRO A 35 8.97 0.19 -29.34
CA PRO A 35 9.59 -0.34 -28.12
C PRO A 35 10.69 -1.39 -28.38
N LYS A 36 10.64 -2.11 -29.51
CA LYS A 36 11.67 -3.09 -29.86
C LYS A 36 12.94 -2.45 -30.43
N ASN A 37 12.79 -1.36 -31.16
CA ASN A 37 13.88 -0.63 -31.81
C ASN A 37 13.70 0.88 -31.59
N PRO A 38 13.85 1.36 -30.34
CA PRO A 38 13.55 2.74 -30.03
C PRO A 38 14.62 3.69 -30.57
N THR A 39 14.19 4.84 -31.09
CA THR A 39 15.10 5.91 -31.55
C THR A 39 15.85 6.57 -30.40
N ALA A 40 15.27 6.54 -29.20
CA ALA A 40 15.88 6.92 -27.95
C ALA A 40 15.21 6.12 -26.83
N SER A 41 15.98 5.65 -25.85
CA SER A 41 15.47 4.98 -24.67
C SER A 41 16.25 5.38 -23.42
N LYS A 42 15.61 5.29 -22.26
CA LYS A 42 16.24 5.52 -20.97
C LYS A 42 15.58 4.64 -19.91
N SER A 43 16.41 4.14 -19.00
CA SER A 43 16.00 3.29 -17.87
C SER A 43 16.27 4.03 -16.57
N PHE A 44 15.35 3.93 -15.62
CA PHE A 44 15.43 4.51 -14.29
C PHE A 44 15.30 3.42 -13.25
N PHE A 45 16.15 3.48 -12.21
CA PHE A 45 16.19 2.48 -11.14
C PHE A 45 15.45 2.96 -9.91
N THR A 46 15.18 4.27 -9.80
CA THR A 46 14.34 4.83 -8.74
C THR A 46 13.22 5.73 -9.28
N LEU A 47 12.12 5.86 -8.52
CA LEU A 47 11.00 6.71 -8.93
C LEU A 47 11.39 8.20 -8.90
N PRO A 48 12.16 8.69 -7.90
CA PRO A 48 12.61 10.08 -7.89
C PRO A 48 13.45 10.46 -9.11
N GLU A 49 14.35 9.59 -9.59
CA GLU A 49 15.11 9.82 -10.82
C GLU A 49 14.20 10.01 -12.03
N TYR A 50 13.19 9.14 -12.17
CA TYR A 50 12.23 9.21 -13.26
C TYR A 50 11.37 10.47 -13.17
N GLU A 51 10.86 10.81 -11.99
CA GLU A 51 10.02 12.00 -11.81
C GLU A 51 10.81 13.29 -12.04
N GLU A 52 12.09 13.36 -11.67
CA GLU A 52 12.96 14.48 -12.00
C GLU A 52 13.20 14.61 -13.51
N TRP A 53 13.49 13.51 -14.20
CA TRP A 53 13.61 13.52 -15.67
C TRP A 53 12.30 13.95 -16.36
N LYS A 54 11.17 13.49 -15.84
CA LYS A 54 9.83 13.81 -16.36
C LYS A 54 9.49 15.29 -16.20
N LYS A 55 10.03 16.03 -15.22
CA LYS A 55 9.83 17.49 -15.11
C LYS A 55 10.36 18.23 -16.35
N SER A 56 11.47 17.77 -16.93
CA SER A 56 12.08 18.39 -18.11
C SER A 56 11.62 17.79 -19.44
N HIS A 57 11.14 16.55 -19.45
CA HIS A 57 10.80 15.82 -20.68
C HIS A 57 9.31 15.44 -20.82
N GLY A 58 8.51 15.63 -19.78
CA GLY A 58 7.12 15.14 -19.70
C GLY A 58 6.14 15.81 -20.67
N HIS A 59 6.52 16.96 -21.23
CA HIS A 59 5.74 17.63 -22.29
C HIS A 59 5.92 16.98 -23.67
N ASP A 60 7.01 16.23 -23.88
CA ASP A 60 7.29 15.57 -25.16
C ASP A 60 6.49 14.25 -25.24
N ARG A 61 5.31 14.34 -25.88
CA ARG A 61 4.37 13.23 -26.08
C ARG A 61 4.90 12.07 -26.93
N ARG A 62 6.10 12.20 -27.50
CA ARG A 62 6.76 11.11 -28.25
C ARG A 62 7.39 10.06 -27.33
N TRP A 63 7.56 10.38 -26.04
CA TRP A 63 8.01 9.40 -25.06
C TRP A 63 6.86 8.53 -24.59
N ASP A 64 6.98 7.23 -24.84
CA ASP A 64 6.22 6.19 -24.18
C ASP A 64 6.96 5.71 -22.92
N LYS A 65 6.23 5.04 -22.03
CA LYS A 65 6.76 4.54 -20.76
C LYS A 65 6.14 3.22 -20.34
N LYS A 66 6.90 2.43 -19.59
CA LYS A 66 6.44 1.21 -18.92
C LYS A 66 7.04 1.13 -17.52
N TYR A 67 6.19 0.79 -16.56
CA TYR A 67 6.58 0.53 -15.18
C TYR A 67 6.84 -0.97 -14.99
N TYR A 68 7.92 -1.30 -14.30
CA TYR A 68 8.40 -2.65 -14.03
C TYR A 68 8.28 -2.91 -12.53
N LYS A 69 7.05 -3.23 -12.08
CA LYS A 69 6.70 -3.38 -10.65
C LYS A 69 7.05 -4.77 -10.08
N GLY A 70 7.42 -5.71 -10.94
CA GLY A 70 7.86 -7.04 -10.55
C GLY A 70 8.72 -7.68 -11.64
N LEU A 71 9.61 -8.59 -11.24
CA LEU A 71 10.61 -9.20 -12.13
C LEU A 71 9.99 -9.87 -13.35
N GLY A 72 8.80 -10.46 -13.23
CA GLY A 72 8.06 -11.07 -14.34
C GLY A 72 7.55 -10.09 -15.41
N THR A 73 7.74 -8.78 -15.23
CA THR A 73 7.42 -7.76 -16.24
C THR A 73 8.51 -7.66 -17.31
N SER A 74 9.74 -8.06 -16.97
CA SER A 74 10.89 -8.11 -17.88
C SER A 74 10.79 -9.33 -18.79
N SER A 75 11.06 -9.15 -20.08
CA SER A 75 11.16 -10.27 -21.02
C SER A 75 12.51 -10.99 -20.92
N THR A 76 12.66 -12.11 -21.64
CA THR A 76 13.96 -12.80 -21.75
C THR A 76 15.01 -11.90 -22.39
N GLU A 77 14.63 -11.13 -23.41
CA GLU A 77 15.51 -10.17 -24.09
C GLU A 77 15.94 -9.03 -23.15
N ASP A 78 15.02 -8.54 -22.31
CA ASP A 78 15.37 -7.59 -21.24
C ASP A 78 16.42 -8.19 -20.30
N ALA A 79 16.24 -9.45 -19.89
CA ALA A 79 17.19 -10.13 -19.03
C ALA A 79 18.57 -10.29 -19.70
N GLU A 80 18.62 -10.70 -20.97
CA GLU A 80 19.89 -10.77 -21.72
C GLU A 80 20.61 -9.42 -21.74
N VAL A 81 19.89 -8.31 -21.93
CA VAL A 81 20.47 -6.96 -21.88
C VAL A 81 21.04 -6.68 -20.48
N TYR A 82 20.33 -7.02 -19.41
CA TYR A 82 20.82 -6.82 -18.05
C TYR A 82 22.07 -7.65 -17.75
N PHE A 83 22.10 -8.92 -18.19
CA PHE A 83 23.25 -9.81 -18.00
C PHE A 83 24.45 -9.48 -18.90
N ARG A 84 24.26 -8.71 -19.98
CA ARG A 84 25.37 -8.16 -20.78
C ARG A 84 26.01 -6.93 -20.13
N ASP A 85 25.27 -6.21 -19.31
CA ASP A 85 25.71 -5.02 -18.56
C ASP A 85 25.68 -5.30 -17.05
N LEU A 86 26.35 -6.39 -16.64
CA LEU A 86 26.32 -6.86 -15.25
C LEU A 86 26.87 -5.83 -14.27
N ASP A 87 27.91 -5.09 -14.62
CA ASP A 87 28.52 -4.08 -13.75
C ASP A 87 27.54 -2.98 -13.35
N ARG A 88 26.56 -2.67 -14.21
CA ARG A 88 25.49 -1.73 -13.89
C ARG A 88 24.41 -2.31 -12.99
N HIS A 89 24.10 -3.60 -13.15
CA HIS A 89 22.96 -4.26 -12.49
C HIS A 89 23.37 -4.98 -11.20
N LEU A 90 24.64 -5.36 -11.04
CA LEU A 90 25.18 -5.92 -9.81
C LEU A 90 25.71 -4.81 -8.94
N LYS A 91 25.21 -4.73 -7.72
CA LYS A 91 25.67 -3.83 -6.68
C LYS A 91 26.24 -4.64 -5.53
N GLU A 92 27.49 -4.36 -5.21
CA GLU A 92 28.13 -4.98 -4.05
C GLU A 92 27.80 -4.18 -2.79
N PHE A 93 27.50 -4.88 -1.70
CA PHE A 93 27.57 -4.24 -0.40
C PHE A 93 29.04 -4.18 0.03
N HIS A 94 29.46 -3.04 0.60
CA HIS A 94 30.77 -3.01 1.25
C HIS A 94 30.79 -3.99 2.43
N ALA A 95 31.98 -4.41 2.86
CA ALA A 95 32.13 -5.23 4.05
C ALA A 95 31.59 -4.47 5.28
N MET A 96 30.65 -5.09 5.99
CA MET A 96 29.93 -4.47 7.11
C MET A 96 30.89 -3.96 8.19
N GLN A 97 30.71 -2.71 8.59
CA GLN A 97 31.46 -2.11 9.70
C GLN A 97 30.82 -2.42 11.06
N ASP A 98 31.60 -2.41 12.14
CA ASP A 98 31.10 -2.74 13.49
C ASP A 98 29.97 -1.80 13.95
N ASN A 99 30.03 -0.53 13.57
CA ASN A 99 29.02 0.48 13.89
C ASN A 99 27.72 0.33 13.07
N GLU A 100 27.66 -0.57 12.07
CA GLU A 100 26.46 -0.80 11.26
C GLU A 100 25.62 -1.97 11.78
N ALA A 101 26.19 -2.86 12.61
CA ALA A 101 25.46 -3.96 13.23
C ALA A 101 24.26 -3.47 14.07
N GLN A 102 24.37 -2.29 14.69
CA GLN A 102 23.29 -1.66 15.43
C GLN A 102 22.11 -1.21 14.55
N LEU A 103 22.37 -0.87 13.28
CA LEU A 103 21.32 -0.48 12.32
C LEU A 103 20.53 -1.71 11.87
N ILE A 104 21.20 -2.83 11.66
CA ILE A 104 20.54 -4.11 11.39
C ILE A 104 19.69 -4.53 12.60
N ASP A 105 20.24 -4.39 13.81
CA ASP A 105 19.48 -4.66 15.04
C ASP A 105 18.29 -3.70 15.19
N LEU A 106 18.44 -2.41 14.86
CA LEU A 106 17.32 -1.45 14.80
C LEU A 106 16.20 -1.93 13.86
N ALA A 107 16.55 -2.31 12.64
CA ALA A 107 15.60 -2.72 11.62
C ALA A 107 14.82 -3.99 12.02
N PHE A 108 15.51 -5.03 12.52
CA PHE A 108 14.92 -6.37 12.63
C PHE A 108 14.67 -6.85 14.07
N SER A 109 15.21 -6.18 15.08
CA SER A 109 14.99 -6.60 16.48
C SER A 109 13.55 -6.36 16.92
N LYS A 110 12.91 -7.40 17.44
CA LYS A 110 11.57 -7.28 18.06
C LYS A 110 11.56 -6.35 19.27
N LYS A 111 12.71 -6.10 19.90
CA LYS A 111 12.84 -5.26 21.11
C LYS A 111 13.00 -3.77 20.80
N LYS A 112 13.20 -3.38 19.54
CA LYS A 112 13.48 -2.00 19.12
C LYS A 112 12.30 -1.32 18.43
N ALA A 113 11.08 -1.61 18.90
CA ALA A 113 9.88 -1.02 18.32
C ALA A 113 9.86 0.51 18.46
N ASP A 114 10.19 1.03 19.66
CA ASP A 114 10.21 2.48 19.90
C ASP A 114 11.34 3.20 19.16
N ASP A 115 12.52 2.58 19.07
CA ASP A 115 13.62 3.12 18.26
C ASP A 115 13.22 3.23 16.78
N ARG A 116 12.49 2.24 16.24
CA ARG A 116 11.95 2.32 14.87
C ARG A 116 10.93 3.44 14.69
N LYS A 117 10.15 3.78 15.72
CA LYS A 117 9.22 4.92 15.64
C LYS A 117 10.00 6.21 15.45
N GLU A 118 11.05 6.41 16.23
CA GLU A 118 11.88 7.61 16.11
C GLU A 118 12.61 7.65 14.77
N TRP A 119 13.20 6.52 14.36
CA TRP A 119 13.82 6.37 13.04
C TRP A 119 12.88 6.75 11.88
N LEU A 120 11.63 6.28 11.92
CA LEU A 120 10.63 6.57 10.90
C LEU A 120 10.13 8.03 10.96
N ARG A 121 10.16 8.70 12.12
CA ARG A 121 9.89 10.16 12.23
C ARG A 121 10.97 11.00 11.54
N GLN A 122 12.19 10.51 11.49
CA GLN A 122 13.31 11.20 10.83
C GLN A 122 13.27 11.03 9.29
N PHE A 123 12.34 10.24 8.75
CA PHE A 123 12.18 10.08 7.31
C PHE A 123 11.88 11.41 6.61
N LYS A 124 12.64 11.71 5.56
CA LYS A 124 12.43 12.89 4.71
C LYS A 124 11.85 12.48 3.37
N PRO A 125 10.73 13.07 2.92
CA PRO A 125 10.21 12.84 1.57
C PRO A 125 11.27 13.14 0.51
N GLY A 126 11.35 12.30 -0.51
CA GLY A 126 12.38 12.38 -1.55
C GLY A 126 13.67 11.64 -1.22
N THR A 127 13.77 10.99 -0.06
CA THR A 127 14.83 10.01 0.21
C THR A 127 14.76 8.85 -0.79
N TYR A 128 15.89 8.51 -1.41
CA TYR A 128 16.07 7.32 -2.25
C TYR A 128 17.51 6.83 -2.16
N LEU A 129 17.74 5.56 -2.50
CA LEU A 129 19.07 5.00 -2.65
C LEU A 129 19.60 5.29 -4.06
N ASP A 130 20.77 5.92 -4.13
CA ASP A 130 21.45 6.17 -5.40
C ASP A 130 22.09 4.87 -5.90
N HIS A 131 21.57 4.30 -6.99
CA HIS A 131 22.11 3.09 -7.60
C HIS A 131 23.21 3.36 -8.64
N SER A 132 23.66 4.61 -8.81
CA SER A 132 24.81 4.92 -9.69
C SER A 132 26.15 4.56 -9.06
N VAL A 133 26.21 4.40 -7.74
CA VAL A 133 27.43 4.01 -7.02
C VAL A 133 27.79 2.54 -7.25
N ASP A 134 29.09 2.23 -7.15
CA ASP A 134 29.59 0.85 -7.30
C ASP A 134 29.31 -0.01 -6.06
N LYS A 135 29.31 0.62 -4.87
CA LYS A 135 29.14 -0.07 -3.58
C LYS A 135 28.08 0.59 -2.72
N ILE A 136 27.19 -0.24 -2.17
CA ILE A 136 26.12 0.18 -1.27
C ILE A 136 26.59 0.03 0.18
N THR A 137 26.28 1.03 1.01
CA THR A 137 26.49 0.93 2.46
C THR A 137 25.27 0.36 3.17
N TYR A 138 25.45 -0.43 4.22
CA TYR A 138 24.31 -0.90 5.03
C TYR A 138 23.57 0.29 5.65
N THR A 139 24.31 1.34 6.02
CA THR A 139 23.75 2.61 6.47
C THR A 139 22.80 3.22 5.45
N ASP A 140 23.22 3.33 4.19
CA ASP A 140 22.38 3.89 3.12
C ASP A 140 21.23 2.96 2.75
N PHE A 141 21.47 1.66 2.62
CA PHE A 141 20.41 0.69 2.36
C PHE A 141 19.29 0.79 3.42
N ILE A 142 19.65 0.77 4.71
CA ILE A 142 18.68 0.84 5.79
C ILE A 142 17.95 2.20 5.75
N ASN A 143 18.69 3.30 5.73
CA ASN A 143 18.11 4.64 5.91
C ASN A 143 17.57 5.29 4.62
N LYS A 144 17.82 4.70 3.44
CA LYS A 144 17.37 5.26 2.16
C LYS A 144 16.50 4.32 1.33
N GLU A 145 16.51 3.02 1.61
CA GLU A 145 15.69 2.03 0.90
C GLU A 145 14.75 1.26 1.83
N LEU A 146 15.28 0.59 2.86
CA LEU A 146 14.45 -0.17 3.80
C LEU A 146 13.43 0.72 4.52
N ILE A 147 13.80 1.96 4.84
CA ILE A 147 12.87 2.94 5.42
C ILE A 147 11.66 3.19 4.52
N LEU A 148 11.82 3.16 3.18
CA LEU A 148 10.72 3.37 2.23
C LEU A 148 9.74 2.21 2.31
N PHE A 149 10.23 0.98 2.43
CA PHE A 149 9.40 -0.19 2.67
C PHE A 149 8.65 -0.08 4.00
N SER A 150 9.33 0.30 5.08
CA SER A 150 8.71 0.47 6.40
C SER A 150 7.64 1.57 6.42
N MET A 151 7.87 2.68 5.70
CA MET A 151 6.87 3.74 5.52
C MET A 151 5.66 3.24 4.71
N ALA A 152 5.91 2.53 3.59
CA ALA A 152 4.85 1.94 2.78
C ALA A 152 4.03 0.89 3.55
N ASP A 153 4.69 0.12 4.41
CA ASP A 153 4.05 -0.84 5.30
C ASP A 153 3.09 -0.17 6.29
N ASN A 154 3.50 0.94 6.90
CA ASN A 154 2.59 1.72 7.75
C ASN A 154 1.40 2.28 6.96
N ILE A 155 1.63 2.83 5.77
CA ILE A 155 0.58 3.40 4.91
C ILE A 155 -0.48 2.35 4.53
N ARG A 156 -0.07 1.11 4.21
CA ARG A 156 -1.02 0.05 3.85
C ARG A 156 -1.70 -0.59 5.06
N SER A 157 -1.05 -0.58 6.23
CA SER A 157 -1.49 -1.32 7.41
C SER A 157 -2.33 -0.51 8.39
N ILE A 158 -2.12 0.80 8.48
CA ILE A 158 -2.82 1.71 9.41
C ILE A 158 -3.82 2.56 8.61
N PRO A 159 -5.11 2.61 8.98
CA PRO A 159 -6.10 3.40 8.25
C PRO A 159 -5.98 4.90 8.54
N SER A 160 -6.61 5.70 7.69
CA SER A 160 -6.76 7.14 7.93
C SER A 160 -7.83 7.41 8.98
N VAL A 161 -7.60 8.39 9.85
CA VAL A 161 -8.60 8.85 10.83
C VAL A 161 -9.84 9.45 10.17
N VAL A 162 -9.72 9.95 8.94
CA VAL A 162 -10.79 10.68 8.25
C VAL A 162 -11.90 9.73 7.79
N ASP A 163 -11.53 8.66 7.09
CA ASP A 163 -12.49 7.70 6.52
C ASP A 163 -12.48 6.33 7.22
N GLY A 164 -11.50 6.05 8.08
CA GLY A 164 -11.33 4.73 8.70
C GLY A 164 -10.85 3.64 7.74
N LEU A 165 -10.38 4.00 6.55
CA LEU A 165 -10.04 3.03 5.50
C LEU A 165 -8.52 2.92 5.32
N LYS A 166 -8.07 1.68 5.11
CA LYS A 166 -6.77 1.38 4.53
C LYS A 166 -6.81 1.62 3.01
N PRO A 167 -5.67 1.86 2.34
CA PRO A 167 -5.64 2.10 0.89
C PRO A 167 -6.33 1.02 0.06
N GLY A 168 -6.17 -0.26 0.41
CA GLY A 168 -6.85 -1.37 -0.28
C GLY A 168 -8.38 -1.28 -0.18
N GLN A 169 -8.91 -0.92 0.98
CA GLN A 169 -10.36 -0.73 1.17
C GLN A 169 -10.86 0.48 0.38
N ARG A 170 -10.08 1.57 0.36
CA ARG A 170 -10.41 2.79 -0.40
C ARG A 170 -10.46 2.53 -1.91
N LYS A 171 -9.53 1.72 -2.44
CA LYS A 171 -9.52 1.25 -3.83
C LYS A 171 -10.78 0.46 -4.18
N VAL A 172 -11.21 -0.44 -3.30
CA VAL A 172 -12.46 -1.19 -3.48
C VAL A 172 -13.67 -0.24 -3.53
N LEU A 173 -13.82 0.67 -2.57
CA LEU A 173 -14.94 1.61 -2.56
C LEU A 173 -14.93 2.56 -3.76
N TYR A 174 -13.75 3.05 -4.18
CA TYR A 174 -13.63 3.87 -5.39
C TYR A 174 -14.17 3.15 -6.63
N ALA A 175 -13.83 1.88 -6.82
CA ALA A 175 -14.35 1.12 -7.95
C ALA A 175 -15.87 0.92 -7.85
N MET A 176 -16.37 0.61 -6.65
CA MET A 176 -17.79 0.40 -6.40
C MET A 176 -18.60 1.69 -6.64
N PHE A 177 -18.08 2.84 -6.22
CA PHE A 177 -18.66 4.15 -6.43
C PHE A 177 -18.66 4.57 -7.89
N LYS A 178 -17.54 4.37 -8.60
CA LYS A 178 -17.40 4.73 -10.01
C LYS A 178 -18.32 3.92 -10.94
N ARG A 179 -18.48 2.62 -10.68
CA ARG A 179 -19.42 1.75 -11.42
C ARG A 179 -20.86 1.80 -10.87
N ASN A 180 -21.05 2.41 -9.69
CA ASN A 180 -22.32 2.47 -8.97
C ASN A 180 -22.99 1.09 -8.86
N VAL A 181 -22.26 0.10 -8.33
CA VAL A 181 -22.66 -1.31 -8.32
C VAL A 181 -23.82 -1.55 -7.35
N LYS A 182 -25.05 -1.44 -7.87
CA LYS A 182 -26.30 -1.66 -7.11
C LYS A 182 -26.86 -3.08 -7.22
N LYS A 183 -26.40 -3.84 -8.21
CA LYS A 183 -26.77 -5.25 -8.42
C LYS A 183 -25.60 -6.14 -8.04
N ASP A 184 -25.91 -7.37 -7.68
CA ASP A 184 -24.92 -8.37 -7.29
C ASP A 184 -23.87 -8.58 -8.39
N MET A 185 -22.61 -8.51 -7.97
CA MET A 185 -21.42 -8.76 -8.77
C MET A 185 -20.57 -9.80 -8.05
N LYS A 186 -20.00 -10.76 -8.80
CA LYS A 186 -19.11 -11.76 -8.21
C LYS A 186 -17.90 -11.08 -7.58
N VAL A 187 -17.48 -11.54 -6.40
CA VAL A 187 -16.30 -10.99 -5.71
C VAL A 187 -15.03 -11.14 -6.57
N VAL A 188 -14.90 -12.26 -7.30
CA VAL A 188 -13.79 -12.45 -8.26
C VAL A 188 -13.81 -11.44 -9.41
N GLU A 189 -14.99 -11.12 -9.96
CA GLU A 189 -15.14 -10.11 -11.02
C GLU A 189 -14.79 -8.72 -10.48
N LEU A 190 -15.30 -8.40 -9.29
CA LEU A 190 -15.02 -7.12 -8.65
C LEU A 190 -13.53 -6.95 -8.34
N GLY A 191 -12.84 -8.00 -7.88
CA GLY A 191 -11.40 -7.97 -7.64
C GLY A 191 -10.61 -7.61 -8.90
N GLY A 192 -10.91 -8.25 -10.03
CA GLY A 192 -10.29 -7.93 -11.33
C GLY A 192 -10.60 -6.50 -11.78
N TYR A 193 -11.84 -6.05 -11.59
CA TYR A 193 -12.26 -4.68 -11.92
C TYR A 193 -11.51 -3.63 -11.10
N VAL A 194 -11.42 -3.80 -9.78
CA VAL A 194 -10.67 -2.90 -8.88
C VAL A 194 -9.20 -2.88 -9.29
N SER A 195 -8.57 -4.05 -9.48
CA SER A 195 -7.17 -4.16 -9.88
C SER A 195 -6.85 -3.36 -11.15
N GLY A 196 -7.67 -3.53 -12.20
CA GLY A 196 -7.49 -2.83 -13.48
C GLY A 196 -7.70 -1.31 -13.41
N MET A 197 -8.53 -0.82 -12.48
CA MET A 197 -8.83 0.60 -12.34
C MET A 197 -7.90 1.35 -11.39
N THR A 198 -7.41 0.69 -10.33
CA THR A 198 -6.70 1.38 -9.24
C THR A 198 -5.21 1.03 -9.17
N ALA A 199 -4.70 0.32 -10.18
CA ALA A 199 -3.33 -0.17 -10.24
C ALA A 199 -2.93 -0.92 -8.94
N TYR A 200 -3.80 -1.82 -8.45
CA TYR A 200 -3.55 -2.56 -7.21
C TYR A 200 -2.38 -3.56 -7.39
N GLN A 201 -1.41 -3.56 -6.47
CA GLN A 201 -0.12 -4.24 -6.68
C GLN A 201 0.13 -5.45 -5.77
N HIS A 202 -0.81 -5.79 -4.86
CA HIS A 202 -0.60 -6.82 -3.82
C HIS A 202 -1.31 -8.15 -4.11
N GLY A 203 -1.67 -8.40 -5.37
CA GLY A 203 -2.31 -9.65 -5.81
C GLY A 203 -3.81 -9.72 -5.54
N GLU A 204 -4.52 -10.49 -6.38
CA GLU A 204 -5.99 -10.55 -6.34
C GLU A 204 -6.55 -11.19 -5.07
N ALA A 205 -5.85 -12.17 -4.49
CA ALA A 205 -6.33 -12.87 -3.29
C ALA A 205 -6.49 -11.92 -2.09
N SER A 206 -5.50 -11.04 -1.85
CA SER A 206 -5.56 -10.00 -0.82
C SER A 206 -6.71 -9.01 -1.05
N LEU A 207 -6.94 -8.67 -2.32
CA LEU A 207 -8.01 -7.75 -2.70
C LEU A 207 -9.40 -8.38 -2.53
N GLN A 208 -9.57 -9.66 -2.89
CA GLN A 208 -10.79 -10.42 -2.67
C GLN A 208 -11.10 -10.54 -1.17
N GLN A 209 -10.10 -10.80 -0.33
CA GLN A 209 -10.26 -10.80 1.12
C GLN A 209 -10.67 -9.43 1.66
N THR A 210 -10.11 -8.35 1.10
CA THR A 210 -10.50 -6.98 1.44
C THR A 210 -11.98 -6.71 1.11
N ILE A 211 -12.45 -7.16 -0.05
CA ILE A 211 -13.86 -7.07 -0.45
C ILE A 211 -14.76 -7.85 0.51
N VAL A 212 -14.37 -9.08 0.86
CA VAL A 212 -15.12 -9.91 1.82
C VAL A 212 -15.21 -9.20 3.17
N GLY A 213 -14.11 -8.69 3.70
CA GLY A 213 -14.09 -7.98 4.98
C GLY A 213 -14.99 -6.74 5.02
N LEU A 214 -15.04 -5.96 3.93
CA LEU A 214 -15.94 -4.80 3.81
C LEU A 214 -17.43 -5.17 3.76
N ALA A 215 -17.74 -6.44 3.50
CA ALA A 215 -19.11 -6.95 3.39
C ALA A 215 -19.59 -7.76 4.60
N GLN A 216 -18.70 -8.18 5.50
CA GLN A 216 -19.04 -9.02 6.64
C GLN A 216 -19.99 -8.33 7.63
N THR A 217 -20.93 -9.11 8.20
CA THR A 217 -22.00 -8.62 9.09
C THR A 217 -22.20 -9.49 10.34
N PHE A 218 -21.30 -10.43 10.65
CA PHE A 218 -21.42 -11.23 11.87
C PHE A 218 -21.03 -10.41 13.11
N VAL A 219 -21.50 -10.80 14.30
CA VAL A 219 -21.20 -10.12 15.58
C VAL A 219 -19.68 -10.00 15.78
N GLY A 220 -19.19 -8.77 15.97
CA GLY A 220 -17.77 -8.46 16.09
C GLY A 220 -17.05 -8.12 14.76
N SER A 221 -17.79 -8.01 13.65
CA SER A 221 -17.28 -7.48 12.38
C SER A 221 -17.64 -5.99 12.20
N ASN A 222 -18.30 -5.61 11.11
CA ASN A 222 -18.68 -4.21 10.85
C ASN A 222 -20.02 -3.87 11.54
N ASN A 223 -20.07 -2.76 12.28
CA ASN A 223 -21.37 -2.21 12.74
C ASN A 223 -22.17 -1.68 11.54
N VAL A 224 -21.48 -1.11 10.54
CA VAL A 224 -22.08 -0.64 9.29
C VAL A 224 -21.20 -1.08 8.11
N ASN A 225 -21.60 -2.16 7.44
CA ASN A 225 -20.94 -2.68 6.26
C ASN A 225 -21.16 -1.77 5.03
N CYS A 226 -20.08 -1.45 4.32
CA CYS A 226 -20.14 -0.62 3.10
C CYS A 226 -20.60 -1.42 1.88
N LEU A 227 -20.42 -2.74 1.91
CA LEU A 227 -20.83 -3.68 0.87
C LEU A 227 -21.82 -4.69 1.46
N GLU A 228 -22.81 -5.16 0.71
CA GLU A 228 -23.73 -6.20 1.20
C GLU A 228 -23.20 -7.61 0.88
N PRO A 229 -23.27 -8.55 1.83
CA PRO A 229 -22.94 -9.94 1.57
C PRO A 229 -24.10 -10.63 0.82
N SER A 230 -23.82 -11.18 -0.36
CA SER A 230 -24.74 -12.06 -1.11
C SER A 230 -24.10 -13.44 -1.29
N GLY A 231 -24.41 -14.34 -0.36
CA GLY A 231 -23.79 -15.65 -0.20
C GLY A 231 -23.10 -15.81 1.16
N ASN A 232 -22.24 -16.81 1.32
CA ASN A 232 -21.53 -17.07 2.57
C ASN A 232 -20.22 -16.24 2.68
N PHE A 233 -20.28 -15.13 3.40
CA PHE A 233 -19.13 -14.23 3.67
C PHE A 233 -18.39 -14.58 4.97
N GLY A 234 -18.65 -15.77 5.52
CA GLY A 234 -18.08 -16.24 6.77
C GLY A 234 -18.94 -15.87 7.97
N SER A 235 -18.58 -16.41 9.11
CA SER A 235 -19.34 -16.31 10.34
C SER A 235 -18.44 -16.04 11.54
N ARG A 236 -19.07 -15.72 12.67
CA ARG A 236 -18.36 -15.55 13.94
C ARG A 236 -17.62 -16.81 14.42
N LEU A 237 -17.99 -18.00 13.92
CA LEU A 237 -17.40 -19.27 14.38
C LEU A 237 -15.91 -19.35 14.07
N GLN A 238 -15.47 -18.73 12.97
CA GLN A 238 -14.05 -18.65 12.59
C GLN A 238 -13.61 -17.21 12.29
N GLY A 239 -14.30 -16.21 12.84
CA GLY A 239 -13.98 -14.80 12.59
C GLY A 239 -14.00 -14.43 11.11
N GLY A 240 -14.86 -15.08 10.32
CA GLY A 240 -15.03 -14.82 8.89
C GLY A 240 -14.10 -15.59 7.95
N SER A 241 -13.13 -16.37 8.46
CA SER A 241 -12.25 -17.18 7.60
C SER A 241 -12.96 -18.36 6.91
N ASP A 242 -14.13 -18.74 7.44
CA ASP A 242 -15.05 -19.74 6.89
C ASP A 242 -15.91 -19.23 5.72
N CYS A 243 -15.53 -18.08 5.12
CA CYS A 243 -16.17 -17.56 3.92
C CYS A 243 -16.00 -18.52 2.72
N ALA A 244 -17.00 -18.54 1.85
CA ALA A 244 -16.92 -19.29 0.60
C ALA A 244 -15.97 -18.61 -0.40
N SER A 245 -15.47 -19.39 -1.36
CA SER A 245 -14.59 -18.88 -2.42
C SER A 245 -15.21 -17.68 -3.15
N ALA A 246 -14.39 -16.67 -3.45
CA ALA A 246 -14.75 -15.45 -4.18
C ALA A 246 -15.43 -15.70 -5.55
N ARG A 247 -15.31 -16.91 -6.10
CA ARG A 247 -15.97 -17.33 -7.35
C ARG A 247 -17.47 -17.57 -7.19
N TYR A 248 -17.94 -17.87 -5.98
CA TYR A 248 -19.32 -18.27 -5.69
C TYR A 248 -20.13 -17.20 -4.96
N ILE A 249 -19.46 -16.25 -4.30
CA ILE A 249 -20.11 -15.18 -3.55
C ILE A 249 -20.19 -13.89 -4.36
N HIS A 250 -21.24 -13.12 -4.10
CA HIS A 250 -21.53 -11.87 -4.78
C HIS A 250 -21.65 -10.73 -3.76
N THR A 251 -21.43 -9.51 -4.21
CA THR A 251 -21.59 -8.32 -3.39
C THR A 251 -22.10 -7.15 -4.23
N ARG A 252 -22.60 -6.12 -3.53
CA ARG A 252 -23.08 -4.86 -4.08
C ARG A 252 -22.87 -3.75 -3.05
N LEU A 253 -23.00 -2.49 -3.47
CA LEU A 253 -22.97 -1.37 -2.52
C LEU A 253 -24.12 -1.47 -1.52
N SER A 254 -23.79 -1.27 -0.24
CA SER A 254 -24.80 -1.06 0.79
C SER A 254 -25.60 0.20 0.51
N PRO A 255 -26.93 0.21 0.76
CA PRO A 255 -27.76 1.41 0.69
C PRO A 255 -27.21 2.57 1.53
N PHE A 256 -26.46 2.27 2.60
CA PHE A 256 -25.84 3.26 3.47
C PHE A 256 -24.55 3.86 2.90
N ALA A 257 -23.81 3.12 2.06
CA ALA A 257 -22.50 3.55 1.60
C ALA A 257 -22.52 4.91 0.89
N ARG A 258 -23.52 5.15 0.02
CA ARG A 258 -23.68 6.44 -0.68
C ARG A 258 -24.28 7.56 0.19
N ARG A 259 -24.87 7.23 1.33
CA ARG A 259 -25.33 8.21 2.32
C ARG A 259 -24.19 8.63 3.24
N ILE A 260 -23.29 7.69 3.54
CA ILE A 260 -22.09 7.91 4.34
C ILE A 260 -21.06 8.70 3.51
N PHE A 261 -20.79 8.25 2.30
CA PHE A 261 -19.86 8.86 1.36
C PHE A 261 -20.64 9.54 0.24
N HIS A 262 -20.93 10.82 0.43
CA HIS A 262 -21.82 11.56 -0.47
C HIS A 262 -21.11 11.88 -1.79
N ALA A 263 -21.81 11.68 -2.92
CA ALA A 263 -21.21 11.87 -4.25
C ALA A 263 -20.81 13.33 -4.54
N ALA A 264 -21.44 14.29 -3.86
CA ALA A 264 -21.11 15.71 -4.01
C ALA A 264 -19.72 16.08 -3.48
N ASP A 265 -19.13 15.26 -2.61
CA ASP A 265 -17.80 15.52 -2.07
C ASP A 265 -16.71 15.08 -3.04
N GLU A 266 -16.98 14.11 -3.93
CA GLU A 266 -15.98 13.50 -4.82
C GLU A 266 -15.18 14.51 -5.67
N PRO A 267 -15.78 15.55 -6.30
CA PRO A 267 -15.02 16.53 -7.08
C PRO A 267 -14.05 17.37 -6.25
N LEU A 268 -14.23 17.42 -4.92
CA LEU A 268 -13.39 18.18 -3.98
C LEU A 268 -12.23 17.33 -3.45
N LEU A 269 -12.28 16.01 -3.62
CA LEU A 269 -11.26 15.10 -3.10
C LEU A 269 -10.00 15.13 -3.96
N LYS A 270 -8.85 15.20 -3.30
CA LYS A 270 -7.56 15.05 -3.97
C LYS A 270 -7.37 13.59 -4.39
N SER A 271 -7.35 13.36 -5.70
CA SER A 271 -7.14 12.03 -6.27
C SER A 271 -5.67 11.62 -6.29
N ASN A 272 -5.38 10.36 -5.99
CA ASN A 272 -4.05 9.81 -6.24
C ASN A 272 -3.84 9.56 -7.74
N ILE A 273 -2.57 9.52 -8.15
CA ILE A 273 -2.16 9.21 -9.52
C ILE A 273 -1.17 8.05 -9.47
N ASP A 274 -1.48 6.94 -10.14
CA ASP A 274 -0.58 5.80 -10.32
C ASP A 274 -0.52 5.43 -11.81
N ASP A 275 0.68 5.17 -12.32
CA ASP A 275 0.98 4.94 -13.74
C ASP A 275 0.42 6.05 -14.68
N GLY A 276 0.23 7.27 -14.17
CA GLY A 276 -0.38 8.38 -14.89
C GLY A 276 -1.91 8.31 -15.01
N LYS A 277 -2.55 7.35 -14.34
CA LYS A 277 -4.01 7.22 -14.24
C LYS A 277 -4.48 7.78 -12.91
N VAL A 278 -5.62 8.47 -12.94
CA VAL A 278 -6.31 8.91 -11.73
C VAL A 278 -6.97 7.70 -11.08
N ILE A 279 -6.55 7.41 -9.85
CA ILE A 279 -7.03 6.28 -9.04
C ILE A 279 -7.87 6.81 -7.87
N GLU A 280 -8.01 6.06 -6.78
CA GLU A 280 -8.79 6.46 -5.60
C GLU A 280 -8.27 7.77 -4.96
N PRO A 281 -9.13 8.53 -4.27
CA PRO A 281 -8.69 9.69 -3.50
C PRO A 281 -7.73 9.34 -2.38
N GLU A 282 -6.98 10.31 -1.88
CA GLU A 282 -6.11 10.13 -0.71
C GLU A 282 -6.94 9.65 0.49
N VAL A 283 -8.09 10.29 0.70
CA VAL A 283 -9.10 9.95 1.70
C VAL A 283 -10.49 10.26 1.16
N TYR A 284 -11.51 9.57 1.65
CA TYR A 284 -12.88 10.06 1.57
C TYR A 284 -13.22 10.93 2.80
N VAL A 285 -14.31 11.69 2.73
CA VAL A 285 -14.83 12.47 3.85
C VAL A 285 -16.25 12.00 4.14
N PRO A 286 -16.42 10.95 4.98
CA PRO A 286 -17.74 10.48 5.33
C PRO A 286 -18.48 11.48 6.22
N VAL A 287 -19.82 11.51 6.15
CA VAL A 287 -20.67 12.37 7.01
C VAL A 287 -20.63 11.96 8.50
N VAL A 288 -20.10 10.77 8.80
CA VAL A 288 -19.88 10.25 10.16
C VAL A 288 -18.49 9.60 10.24
N PRO A 289 -17.79 9.66 11.39
CA PRO A 289 -16.46 9.10 11.54
C PRO A 289 -16.49 7.56 11.51
N MET A 290 -16.34 6.99 10.32
CA MET A 290 -16.42 5.54 10.08
C MET A 290 -15.36 4.74 10.85
N ILE A 291 -14.21 5.35 11.17
CA ILE A 291 -13.17 4.73 12.00
C ILE A 291 -13.66 4.36 13.41
N LEU A 292 -14.63 5.10 13.95
CA LEU A 292 -15.25 4.79 15.24
C LEU A 292 -16.42 3.82 15.10
N ILE A 293 -17.16 3.91 13.99
CA ILE A 293 -18.29 3.01 13.73
C ILE A 293 -17.81 1.56 13.55
N ASN A 294 -16.84 1.34 12.67
CA ASN A 294 -16.37 -0.01 12.32
C ASN A 294 -15.06 -0.40 12.99
N GLY A 295 -14.51 0.47 13.85
CA GLY A 295 -13.21 0.25 14.44
C GLY A 295 -12.08 0.19 13.40
N ALA A 296 -10.92 -0.24 13.85
CA ALA A 296 -9.75 -0.44 13.02
C ALA A 296 -8.68 -1.27 13.73
N ASP A 297 -8.16 -2.29 13.06
CA ASP A 297 -6.97 -3.02 13.50
C ASP A 297 -5.88 -3.00 12.42
N GLY A 298 -4.63 -2.82 12.83
CA GLY A 298 -3.50 -2.75 11.91
C GLY A 298 -2.17 -2.87 12.61
N ILE A 299 -1.22 -3.55 11.95
CA ILE A 299 0.15 -3.73 12.44
C ILE A 299 1.08 -3.31 11.30
N GLY A 300 1.90 -2.30 11.56
CA GLY A 300 2.93 -1.82 10.65
C GLY A 300 4.32 -1.91 11.27
N THR A 301 5.29 -1.24 10.66
CA THR A 301 6.66 -1.20 11.17
C THR A 301 6.77 -0.23 12.33
N GLY A 302 6.89 -0.75 13.55
CA GLY A 302 7.06 0.06 14.76
C GLY A 302 5.76 0.62 15.36
N TRP A 303 4.64 0.50 14.64
CA TRP A 303 3.33 0.95 15.10
C TRP A 303 2.26 -0.14 14.96
N SER A 304 1.25 -0.06 15.81
CA SER A 304 0.01 -0.79 15.67
C SER A 304 -1.17 0.12 16.01
N THR A 305 -2.35 -0.26 15.55
CA THR A 305 -3.62 0.40 15.86
C THR A 305 -4.64 -0.67 16.22
N SER A 306 -5.46 -0.37 17.23
CA SER A 306 -6.64 -1.14 17.60
C SER A 306 -7.67 -0.16 18.15
N ILE A 307 -8.77 -0.01 17.42
CA ILE A 307 -9.88 0.88 17.72
C ILE A 307 -11.13 0.00 17.75
N PRO A 308 -11.88 -0.04 18.86
CA PRO A 308 -13.10 -0.83 18.93
C PRO A 308 -14.24 -0.15 18.16
N ASN A 309 -15.30 -0.90 17.91
CA ASN A 309 -16.52 -0.35 17.32
C ASN A 309 -17.32 0.41 18.38
N PHE A 310 -18.05 1.44 17.94
CA PHE A 310 -18.95 2.25 18.76
C PHE A 310 -20.34 2.33 18.11
N ASN A 311 -21.35 2.62 18.94
CA ASN A 311 -22.72 2.78 18.48
C ASN A 311 -22.84 4.01 17.56
N PRO A 312 -23.31 3.86 16.30
CA PRO A 312 -23.53 5.00 15.41
C PRO A 312 -24.42 6.10 15.99
N GLU A 313 -25.39 5.77 16.84
CA GLU A 313 -26.29 6.74 17.45
C GLU A 313 -25.55 7.65 18.45
N ASP A 314 -24.66 7.09 19.27
CA ASP A 314 -23.83 7.86 20.22
C ASP A 314 -22.88 8.80 19.48
N ILE A 315 -22.32 8.33 18.36
CA ILE A 315 -21.46 9.13 17.49
C ILE A 315 -22.24 10.32 16.91
N VAL A 316 -23.44 10.08 16.36
CA VAL A 316 -24.28 11.13 15.79
C VAL A 316 -24.74 12.12 16.86
N ALA A 317 -25.08 11.65 18.06
CA ALA A 317 -25.41 12.51 19.19
C ALA A 317 -24.23 13.44 19.55
N ASN A 318 -23.02 12.90 19.62
CA ASN A 318 -21.81 13.68 19.87
C ASN A 318 -21.45 14.67 18.75
N LEU A 319 -21.68 14.30 17.48
CA LEU A 319 -21.50 15.24 16.36
C LEU A 319 -22.45 16.43 16.48
N ARG A 320 -23.73 16.20 16.82
CA ARG A 320 -24.71 17.28 17.04
C ARG A 320 -24.28 18.19 18.19
N ARG A 321 -23.85 17.60 19.31
CA ARG A 321 -23.30 18.35 20.46
C ARG A 321 -22.14 19.26 20.05
N LEU A 322 -21.19 18.75 19.25
CA LEU A 322 -20.08 19.58 18.73
C LEU A 322 -20.57 20.72 17.84
N MET A 323 -21.55 20.46 16.97
CA MET A 323 -22.14 21.49 16.10
C MET A 323 -22.84 22.59 16.92
N ASP A 324 -23.44 22.21 18.05
CA ASP A 324 -24.12 23.13 18.98
C ASP A 324 -23.17 23.77 20.01
N GLY A 325 -21.86 23.46 19.96
CA GLY A 325 -20.85 23.99 20.89
C GLY A 325 -20.88 23.35 22.29
N GLU A 326 -21.57 22.22 22.44
CA GLU A 326 -21.62 21.46 23.69
C GLU A 326 -20.43 20.52 23.87
N SER A 327 -20.14 20.17 25.13
CA SER A 327 -19.10 19.18 25.43
C SER A 327 -19.51 17.76 25.02
N LEU A 328 -18.56 16.98 24.50
CA LEU A 328 -18.72 15.58 24.16
C LEU A 328 -19.07 14.71 25.38
N VAL A 329 -19.86 13.66 25.15
CA VAL A 329 -20.16 12.61 26.12
C VAL A 329 -19.25 11.40 25.86
N PRO A 330 -18.58 10.84 26.88
CA PRO A 330 -17.80 9.62 26.73
C PRO A 330 -18.65 8.45 26.19
N MET A 331 -18.18 7.81 25.12
CA MET A 331 -18.84 6.67 24.49
C MET A 331 -18.25 5.35 25.02
N LYS A 332 -19.07 4.28 25.03
CA LYS A 332 -18.62 2.93 25.36
C LYS A 332 -18.56 2.07 24.09
N PRO A 333 -17.58 1.16 23.96
CA PRO A 333 -17.55 0.21 22.85
C PRO A 333 -18.87 -0.56 22.70
N TRP A 334 -19.32 -0.75 21.46
CA TRP A 334 -20.58 -1.40 21.11
C TRP A 334 -20.45 -2.11 19.76
N PHE A 335 -20.98 -3.34 19.66
CA PHE A 335 -20.83 -4.24 18.52
C PHE A 335 -22.16 -4.87 18.09
#